data_AF-A0A1Y1YGM8-F1
#
_entry.id   AF-A0A1Y1YGM8-F1
#
_cell.length_a   1.000
_cell.length_b   1.000
_cell.length_c   1.000
_cell.angle_alpha   90.00
_cell.angle_beta   90.00
_cell.angle_gamma   90.00
#
_symmetry.space_group_name_H-M   'P 1'
#
loop_
_entity.id
_entity.type
_entity.pdbx_description
1 polymer ?
#
loop_
_entity_poly.entity_id
_entity_poly.type
_entity_poly.pdbx_seq_one_letter_code
_entity_poly.pdbx_strand_id
1 'polypeptide(L)'
;MSLTINATLAKHPCAFSPFGAAIVNKQTREILCFGFNNANGNPTWHGEMEALNNCSALFPGNGLNSAFWKKLTLYTTGEPCPMCQAAILWARIGRVVYSTSIATLTRLGWSQIQVTSLELSNKATAGHFKPLEIIPALLHENTDHLFAWQYDTHSPCPSGCLRRNDICVPSTST
;
A
#
# COMPACT_ATOMS: atom_id res chain seq x y z
N MET A 1 8.94 16.14 5.05
CA MET A 1 7.79 15.35 5.54
C MET A 1 8.14 13.89 5.29
N SER A 2 8.74 13.21 6.27
CA SER A 2 9.12 11.80 6.14
C SER A 2 7.83 10.98 6.14
N LEU A 3 7.28 10.75 4.94
CA LEU A 3 6.20 9.77 4.71
C LEU A 3 6.82 8.37 4.74
N THR A 4 7.56 8.07 5.79
CA THR A 4 7.66 6.68 6.21
C THR A 4 6.23 6.38 6.63
N ILE A 5 5.50 5.60 5.83
CA ILE A 5 4.43 4.75 6.35
C ILE A 5 5.17 3.86 7.35
N ASN A 6 5.42 4.43 8.53
CA ASN A 6 6.29 3.82 9.52
C ASN A 6 5.59 2.52 9.90
N ALA A 7 6.38 1.53 10.29
CA ALA A 7 5.87 0.29 10.86
C ALA A 7 4.84 0.50 12.00
N THR A 8 4.70 1.71 12.56
CA THR A 8 3.60 2.11 13.46
C THR A 8 2.20 2.10 12.85
N LEU A 9 2.06 2.09 11.53
CA LEU A 9 0.76 1.88 10.91
C LEU A 9 0.42 0.37 10.89
N ALA A 10 1.39 -0.55 10.77
CA ALA A 10 1.09 -1.97 10.91
C ALA A 10 0.57 -2.28 12.34
N LYS A 11 -0.55 -3.02 12.44
CA LYS A 11 -1.12 -3.50 13.72
C LYS A 11 -0.10 -4.28 14.59
N HIS A 12 1.03 -4.70 14.00
CA HIS A 12 2.04 -5.56 14.59
C HIS A 12 3.43 -5.20 14.04
N PRO A 13 4.49 -5.11 14.88
CA PRO A 13 5.81 -4.65 14.44
C PRO A 13 6.50 -5.64 13.46
N CYS A 14 6.11 -6.92 13.47
CA CYS A 14 6.51 -7.94 12.50
C CYS A 14 5.28 -8.51 11.78
N ALA A 15 4.44 -7.65 11.20
CA ALA A 15 3.36 -8.12 10.35
C ALA A 15 3.93 -8.91 9.16
N PHE A 16 3.53 -10.17 8.98
CA PHE A 16 4.00 -11.01 7.88
C PHE A 16 3.74 -10.34 6.53
N SER A 17 2.55 -9.78 6.32
CA SER A 17 2.19 -9.04 5.10
C SER A 17 2.17 -7.52 5.35
N PRO A 18 3.31 -6.80 5.32
CA PRO A 18 3.40 -5.37 5.66
C PRO A 18 2.94 -4.46 4.51
N PHE A 19 1.85 -4.85 3.85
CA PHE A 19 1.18 -4.03 2.84
C PHE A 19 0.17 -3.12 3.54
N GLY A 20 0.34 -1.82 3.39
CA GLY A 20 -0.53 -0.82 3.99
C GLY A 20 -0.62 0.41 3.10
N ALA A 21 -1.73 1.13 3.22
CA ALA A 21 -1.97 2.35 2.48
C ALA A 21 -2.59 3.44 3.35
N ALA A 22 -2.33 4.69 2.99
CA ALA A 22 -2.91 5.87 3.60
C ALA A 22 -3.40 6.84 2.53
N ILE A 23 -4.58 7.42 2.74
CA ILE A 23 -5.18 8.41 1.85
C ILE A 23 -5.09 9.77 2.51
N VAL A 24 -4.43 10.69 1.82
CA VAL A 24 -4.03 11.99 2.35
C VAL A 24 -4.62 13.11 1.49
N ASN A 25 -5.14 14.15 2.13
CA ASN A 25 -5.56 15.35 1.43
C ASN A 25 -4.34 16.10 0.88
N LYS A 26 -4.32 16.36 -0.44
CA LYS A 26 -3.17 17.02 -1.11
C LYS A 26 -2.86 18.41 -0.53
N GLN A 27 -3.89 19.17 -0.15
CA GLN A 27 -3.78 20.57 0.28
C GLN A 27 -3.49 20.67 1.77
N THR A 28 -4.28 20.00 2.61
CA THR A 28 -4.13 20.09 4.07
C THR A 28 -3.02 19.20 4.62
N ARG A 29 -2.56 18.22 3.81
CA ARG A 29 -1.57 17.19 4.20
C ARG A 29 -2.06 16.26 5.32
N GLU A 30 -3.34 16.31 5.64
CA GLU A 30 -3.99 15.46 6.63
C GLU A 30 -4.20 14.05 6.11
N ILE A 31 -3.91 13.04 6.95
CA ILE A 31 -4.28 11.64 6.70
C ILE A 31 -5.78 11.51 7.01
N LEU A 32 -6.57 11.20 5.99
CA LEU A 32 -8.02 11.03 6.14
C LEU A 32 -8.37 9.59 6.52
N CYS A 33 -7.68 8.63 5.91
CA CYS A 33 -7.98 7.20 6.06
C CYS A 33 -6.71 6.38 5.86
N PHE A 34 -6.71 5.18 6.40
CA PHE A 34 -5.62 4.21 6.21
C PHE A 34 -6.19 2.79 6.24
N GLY A 35 -5.38 1.83 5.79
CA GLY A 35 -5.71 0.42 5.75
C GLY A 35 -4.47 -0.46 5.65
N PHE A 36 -4.63 -1.71 6.06
CA PHE A 36 -3.64 -2.77 6.11
C PHE A 36 -4.16 -4.01 5.42
N ASN A 37 -3.24 -4.83 4.96
CA ASN A 37 -3.59 -6.13 4.45
C ASN A 37 -4.26 -6.98 5.54
N ASN A 38 -5.43 -7.51 5.21
CA ASN A 38 -6.20 -8.45 6.00
C ASN A 38 -6.65 -9.64 5.12
N ALA A 39 -5.75 -10.08 4.22
CA ALA A 39 -6.04 -11.15 3.26
C ALA A 39 -6.35 -12.50 3.92
N ASN A 40 -5.93 -12.69 5.18
CA ASN A 40 -6.27 -13.86 5.99
C ASN A 40 -7.78 -14.02 6.22
N GLY A 41 -8.53 -12.92 6.30
CA GLY A 41 -9.98 -12.94 6.44
C GLY A 41 -10.71 -12.92 5.09
N ASN A 42 -10.24 -12.09 4.16
CA ASN A 42 -10.79 -12.01 2.81
C ASN A 42 -9.68 -11.62 1.82
N PRO A 43 -9.45 -12.43 0.76
CA PRO A 43 -8.30 -12.27 -0.14
C PRO A 43 -8.28 -10.93 -0.90
N THR A 44 -9.40 -10.21 -0.97
CA THR A 44 -9.46 -8.89 -1.60
C THR A 44 -9.09 -7.73 -0.67
N TRP A 45 -8.95 -7.97 0.64
CA TRP A 45 -8.64 -6.94 1.64
C TRP A 45 -7.15 -6.64 1.70
N HIS A 46 -6.65 -6.04 0.62
CA HIS A 46 -5.34 -5.41 0.59
C HIS A 46 -5.37 -4.04 1.27
N GLY A 47 -4.21 -3.51 1.66
CA GLY A 47 -4.12 -2.23 2.37
C GLY A 47 -4.78 -1.07 1.62
N GLU A 48 -4.63 -1.03 0.29
CA GLU A 48 -5.27 -0.03 -0.58
C GLU A 48 -6.80 -0.19 -0.59
N MET A 49 -7.28 -1.43 -0.62
CA MET A 49 -8.72 -1.73 -0.61
C MET A 49 -9.34 -1.35 0.73
N GLU A 50 -8.70 -1.71 1.84
CA GLU A 50 -9.15 -1.32 3.17
C GLU A 50 -9.15 0.22 3.32
N ALA A 51 -8.10 0.92 2.87
CA ALA A 51 -8.05 2.37 2.94
C ALA A 51 -9.17 3.06 2.12
N LEU A 52 -9.44 2.59 0.91
CA LEU A 52 -10.53 3.10 0.06
C LEU A 52 -11.91 2.86 0.68
N ASN A 53 -12.14 1.67 1.24
CA ASN A 53 -13.38 1.33 1.93
C ASN A 53 -13.58 2.18 3.19
N ASN A 54 -12.54 2.35 4.01
CA ASN A 54 -12.56 3.19 5.19
C ASN A 54 -12.88 4.65 4.84
N CYS A 55 -12.27 5.18 3.78
CA CYS A 55 -12.64 6.51 3.27
C CYS A 55 -14.08 6.59 2.79
N SER A 56 -14.58 5.58 2.08
CA SER A 56 -15.96 5.58 1.60
C SER A 56 -16.97 5.54 2.75
N ALA A 57 -16.65 4.86 3.85
CA ALA A 57 -17.44 4.83 5.06
C ALA A 57 -17.41 6.16 5.83
N LEU A 58 -16.24 6.80 5.95
CA LEU A 58 -16.08 8.09 6.65
C LEU A 58 -16.68 9.27 5.87
N PHE A 59 -16.71 9.19 4.54
CA PHE A 59 -17.20 10.26 3.66
C PHE A 59 -18.36 9.77 2.78
N PRO A 60 -19.51 9.40 3.37
CA PRO A 60 -20.64 8.85 2.64
C PRO A 60 -21.14 9.82 1.56
N GLY A 61 -21.66 9.27 0.46
CA GLY A 61 -22.12 10.04 -0.70
C GLY A 61 -21.01 10.48 -1.67
N ASN A 62 -19.73 10.25 -1.36
CA ASN A 62 -18.62 10.60 -2.25
C ASN A 62 -18.15 9.47 -3.16
N GLY A 63 -18.75 8.27 -3.11
CA GLY A 63 -18.26 7.09 -3.84
C GLY A 63 -17.98 7.31 -5.33
N LEU A 64 -18.80 8.10 -6.02
CA LEU A 64 -18.59 8.50 -7.43
C LEU A 64 -18.24 10.00 -7.61
N ASN A 65 -18.00 10.72 -6.51
CA ASN A 65 -17.67 12.13 -6.54
C ASN A 65 -16.19 12.32 -6.92
N SER A 66 -15.91 12.39 -8.21
CA SER A 66 -14.53 12.60 -8.70
C SER A 66 -13.89 13.90 -8.17
N ALA A 67 -14.68 14.93 -7.87
CA ALA A 67 -14.15 16.20 -7.35
C ALA A 67 -13.60 16.06 -5.91
N PHE A 68 -14.13 15.12 -5.13
CA PHE A 68 -13.61 14.75 -3.83
C PHE A 68 -12.29 13.97 -3.96
N TRP A 69 -12.33 12.80 -4.62
CA TRP A 69 -11.18 11.88 -4.67
C TRP A 69 -9.96 12.42 -5.43
N LYS A 70 -10.17 13.28 -6.44
CA LYS A 70 -9.07 13.88 -7.22
C LYS A 70 -8.15 14.77 -6.36
N LYS A 71 -8.65 15.27 -5.23
CA LYS A 71 -7.88 16.08 -4.27
C LYS A 71 -7.05 15.22 -3.32
N LEU A 72 -7.16 13.90 -3.40
CA LEU A 72 -6.50 12.97 -2.48
C LEU A 72 -5.28 12.31 -3.14
N THR A 73 -4.33 11.92 -2.31
CA THR A 73 -3.17 11.10 -2.66
C THR A 73 -3.20 9.82 -1.86
N LEU A 74 -3.12 8.67 -2.53
CA LEU A 74 -2.92 7.39 -1.87
C LEU A 74 -1.42 7.08 -1.81
N TYR A 75 -0.90 6.89 -0.61
CA TYR A 75 0.44 6.38 -0.35
C TYR A 75 0.33 4.89 0.00
N THR A 76 1.17 4.03 -0.57
CA THR A 76 1.19 2.59 -0.27
C THR A 76 2.62 2.05 -0.17
N THR A 77 2.83 1.05 0.69
CA THR A 77 4.16 0.46 0.94
C THR A 77 4.66 -0.38 -0.24
N GLY A 78 3.77 -1.01 -0.99
CA GLY A 78 4.06 -1.72 -2.23
C GLY A 78 3.35 -1.08 -3.42
N GLU A 79 3.88 -1.27 -4.62
CA GLU A 79 3.17 -0.88 -5.83
C GLU A 79 1.80 -1.58 -5.89
N PRO A 80 0.70 -0.85 -6.16
CA PRO A 80 -0.63 -1.44 -6.18
C PRO A 80 -0.71 -2.58 -7.19
N CYS A 81 -1.16 -3.76 -6.74
CA CYS A 81 -1.44 -4.86 -7.66
C CYS A 81 -2.60 -4.48 -8.62
N PRO A 82 -2.81 -5.22 -9.73
CA PRO A 82 -3.83 -4.84 -10.73
C PRO A 82 -5.24 -4.63 -10.16
N MET A 83 -5.64 -5.42 -9.16
CA MET A 83 -6.92 -5.23 -8.46
C MET A 83 -6.98 -3.87 -7.74
N CYS A 84 -5.99 -3.58 -6.89
CA CYS A 84 -5.92 -2.35 -6.12
C CYS A 84 -5.80 -1.14 -7.04
N GLN A 85 -4.96 -1.23 -8.07
CA GLN A 85 -4.79 -0.18 -9.07
C GLN A 85 -6.10 0.11 -9.82
N ALA A 86 -6.86 -0.92 -10.21
CA ALA A 86 -8.16 -0.73 -10.83
C ALA A 86 -9.15 -0.04 -9.86
N ALA A 87 -9.17 -0.43 -8.59
CA ALA A 87 -10.01 0.21 -7.58
C ALA A 87 -9.67 1.70 -7.38
N ILE A 88 -8.38 2.03 -7.32
CA ILE A 88 -7.88 3.41 -7.25
C ILE A 88 -8.36 4.24 -8.44
N LEU A 89 -8.28 3.68 -9.65
CA LEU A 89 -8.74 4.32 -10.88
C LEU A 89 -10.25 4.55 -10.86
N TRP A 90 -11.04 3.58 -10.38
CA TRP A 90 -12.50 3.71 -10.22
C TRP A 90 -12.88 4.77 -9.18
N ALA A 91 -12.15 4.85 -8.07
CA ALA A 91 -12.32 5.89 -7.06
C ALA A 91 -11.95 7.29 -7.58
N ARG A 92 -11.21 7.41 -8.70
CA ARG A 92 -10.72 8.70 -9.24
C ARG A 92 -9.76 9.42 -8.29
N ILE A 93 -8.94 8.66 -7.55
CA ILE A 93 -7.83 9.21 -6.77
C ILE A 93 -6.94 10.07 -7.68
N GLY A 94 -6.50 11.22 -7.18
CA GLY A 94 -5.73 12.15 -8.01
C GLY A 94 -4.25 11.84 -8.10
N ARG A 95 -3.68 11.07 -7.17
CA ARG A 95 -2.27 10.68 -7.17
C ARG A 95 -2.07 9.39 -6.38
N VAL A 96 -1.22 8.51 -6.88
CA VAL A 96 -0.65 7.38 -6.13
C VAL A 96 0.82 7.59 -5.94
N VAL A 97 1.31 7.28 -4.74
CA VAL A 97 2.73 7.20 -4.43
C VAL A 97 2.96 5.82 -3.85
N TYR A 98 3.92 5.08 -4.40
CA TYR A 98 4.29 3.77 -3.87
C TYR A 98 5.79 3.69 -3.59
N SER A 99 6.14 2.79 -2.68
CA SER A 99 7.53 2.56 -2.28
C SER A 99 8.13 1.36 -3.04
N THR A 100 7.90 0.12 -2.61
CA THR A 100 8.52 -1.06 -3.24
C THR A 100 7.77 -1.50 -4.51
N SER A 101 8.45 -1.61 -5.65
CA SER A 101 7.82 -1.99 -6.93
C SER A 101 7.39 -3.45 -7.00
N ILE A 102 6.46 -3.79 -7.91
CA ILE A 102 6.05 -5.19 -8.19
C ILE A 102 7.27 -6.06 -8.51
N ALA A 103 8.19 -5.56 -9.32
CA ALA A 103 9.40 -6.30 -9.67
C ALA A 103 10.29 -6.58 -8.45
N THR A 104 10.43 -5.62 -7.53
CA THR A 104 11.19 -5.82 -6.29
C THR A 104 10.47 -6.80 -5.36
N LEU A 105 9.15 -6.67 -5.17
CA LEU A 105 8.35 -7.60 -4.37
C LEU A 105 8.52 -9.05 -4.87
N THR A 106 8.47 -9.26 -6.18
CA THR A 106 8.69 -10.60 -6.78
C THR A 106 10.10 -11.12 -6.52
N ARG A 107 11.14 -10.28 -6.62
CA ARG A 107 12.51 -10.70 -6.26
C ARG A 107 12.65 -11.07 -4.79
N LEU A 108 11.86 -10.47 -3.90
CA LEU A 108 11.83 -10.76 -2.47
C LEU A 108 10.92 -11.97 -2.12
N GLY A 109 10.35 -12.66 -3.12
CA GLY A 109 9.57 -13.89 -2.91
C GLY A 109 8.04 -13.69 -2.89
N TRP A 110 7.55 -12.45 -3.04
CA TRP A 110 6.11 -12.18 -3.07
C TRP A 110 5.51 -12.47 -4.44
N SER A 111 4.46 -13.29 -4.47
CA SER A 111 3.64 -13.49 -5.67
C SER A 111 2.98 -12.18 -6.10
N GLN A 112 3.25 -11.75 -7.34
CA GLN A 112 2.64 -10.57 -7.95
C GLN A 112 2.29 -10.83 -9.40
N ILE A 113 1.14 -10.30 -9.84
CA ILE A 113 0.80 -10.22 -11.26
C ILE A 113 1.71 -9.16 -11.87
N GLN A 114 2.49 -9.53 -12.89
CA GLN A 114 3.49 -8.65 -13.53
C GLN A 114 2.85 -7.63 -14.48
N VAL A 115 1.90 -6.84 -13.98
CA VAL A 115 1.29 -5.70 -14.65
C VAL A 115 1.46 -4.49 -13.75
N THR A 116 2.26 -3.53 -14.21
CA THR A 116 2.59 -2.34 -13.40
C THR A 116 1.40 -1.42 -13.23
N SER A 117 1.45 -0.61 -12.17
CA SER A 117 0.46 0.45 -11.90
C SER A 117 0.36 1.45 -13.06
N LEU A 118 1.50 1.77 -13.67
CA LEU A 118 1.60 2.64 -14.84
C LEU A 118 1.00 2.00 -16.09
N GLU A 119 1.32 0.73 -16.36
CA GLU A 119 0.78 0.00 -17.51
C GLU A 119 -0.74 -0.04 -17.46
N LEU A 120 -1.32 -0.43 -16.33
CA LEU A 120 -2.77 -0.50 -16.17
C LEU A 120 -3.42 0.89 -16.27
N SER A 121 -2.78 1.93 -15.73
CA SER A 121 -3.28 3.31 -15.85
C SER A 121 -3.26 3.84 -17.28
N ASN A 122 -2.26 3.46 -18.08
CA ASN A 122 -2.20 3.79 -19.50
C ASN A 122 -3.35 3.12 -20.27
N LYS A 123 -3.62 1.83 -20.01
CA LYS A 123 -4.75 1.11 -20.60
C LYS A 123 -6.10 1.72 -20.20
N ALA A 124 -6.26 2.10 -18.93
CA ALA A 124 -7.48 2.75 -18.45
C ALA A 124 -7.71 4.12 -19.11
N THR A 125 -6.65 4.89 -19.34
CA THR A 125 -6.74 6.21 -20.01
C THR A 125 -7.22 6.07 -21.45
N ALA A 126 -6.81 5.00 -22.15
CA ALA A 126 -7.37 4.67 -23.48
C ALA A 126 -8.89 4.41 -23.45
N GLY A 127 -9.42 3.97 -22.30
CA GLY A 127 -10.85 3.79 -22.02
C GLY A 127 -11.53 4.99 -21.35
N HIS A 128 -11.06 6.21 -21.59
CA HIS A 128 -11.62 7.47 -21.08
C HIS A 128 -11.46 7.74 -19.58
N PHE A 129 -10.65 6.97 -18.85
CA PHE A 129 -10.28 7.38 -17.50
C PHE A 129 -9.42 8.64 -17.53
N LYS A 130 -9.60 9.51 -16.54
CA LYS A 130 -8.69 10.64 -16.34
C LYS A 130 -7.31 10.11 -15.91
N PRO A 131 -6.21 10.71 -16.40
CA PRO A 131 -4.87 10.30 -15.98
C PRO A 131 -4.70 10.36 -14.46
N LEU A 132 -4.15 9.29 -13.91
CA LEU A 132 -3.71 9.20 -12.52
C LEU A 132 -2.23 9.59 -12.48
N GLU A 133 -1.87 10.53 -11.60
CA GLU A 133 -0.47 10.83 -11.33
C GLU A 133 0.15 9.70 -10.49
N ILE A 134 1.21 9.07 -10.97
CA ILE A 134 1.91 7.99 -10.26
C ILE A 134 3.32 8.45 -9.94
N ILE A 135 3.69 8.41 -8.66
CA ILE A 135 5.05 8.66 -8.18
C ILE A 135 5.65 7.32 -7.73
N PRO A 136 6.56 6.73 -8.52
CA PRO A 136 7.14 5.44 -8.20
C PRO A 136 8.28 5.56 -7.18
N ALA A 137 8.55 4.46 -6.48
CA ALA A 137 9.79 4.19 -5.73
C ALA A 137 10.19 5.25 -4.69
N LEU A 138 9.23 5.96 -4.08
CA LEU A 138 9.56 6.97 -3.08
C LEU A 138 9.94 6.30 -1.76
N LEU A 139 11.17 6.54 -1.28
CA LEU A 139 11.71 5.99 -0.02
C LEU A 139 11.79 4.45 0.02
N HIS A 140 11.98 3.80 -1.13
CA HIS A 140 12.07 2.32 -1.21
C HIS A 140 13.16 1.72 -0.31
N GLU A 141 14.27 2.42 -0.14
CA GLU A 141 15.34 2.10 0.82
C GLU A 141 14.83 1.89 2.26
N ASN A 142 13.75 2.58 2.64
CA ASN A 142 13.12 2.49 3.96
C ASN A 142 11.99 1.45 4.02
N THR A 143 11.61 0.79 2.93
CA THR A 143 10.50 -0.19 2.92
C THR A 143 10.90 -1.56 2.41
N ASP A 144 11.89 -1.67 1.52
CA ASP A 144 12.27 -2.95 0.91
C ASP A 144 12.66 -4.00 1.96
N HIS A 145 13.32 -3.57 3.04
CA HIS A 145 13.69 -4.44 4.16
C HIS A 145 12.49 -5.00 4.94
N LEU A 146 11.33 -4.34 4.88
CA LEU A 146 10.11 -4.83 5.52
C LEU A 146 9.56 -6.08 4.81
N PHE A 147 9.88 -6.25 3.52
CA PHE A 147 9.35 -7.33 2.66
C PHE A 147 10.31 -8.52 2.49
N ALA A 148 11.51 -8.45 3.07
CA ALA A 148 12.56 -9.46 2.84
C ALA A 148 12.50 -10.64 3.83
N TRP A 149 12.32 -10.34 5.14
CA TRP A 149 12.46 -11.33 6.22
C TRP A 149 11.42 -12.46 6.20
N GLN A 150 10.34 -12.30 5.45
CA GLN A 150 9.26 -13.28 5.32
C GLN A 150 9.69 -14.54 4.57
N TYR A 151 10.59 -14.38 3.60
CA TYR A 151 11.01 -15.44 2.68
C TYR A 151 12.54 -15.63 2.66
N ASP A 152 13.28 -14.80 3.39
CA ASP A 152 14.70 -14.94 3.62
C ASP A 152 15.03 -14.86 5.12
N THR A 153 15.46 -15.99 5.69
CA THR A 153 15.82 -16.12 7.10
C THR A 153 17.12 -15.41 7.47
N HIS A 154 17.90 -14.93 6.50
CA HIS A 154 19.12 -14.15 6.72
C HIS A 154 18.87 -12.64 6.81
N SER A 155 17.82 -12.15 6.14
CA SER A 155 17.41 -10.74 6.21
C SER A 155 17.11 -10.32 7.66
N PRO A 156 17.40 -9.09 8.10
CA PRO A 156 17.15 -8.65 9.48
C PRO A 156 15.66 -8.55 9.81
N CYS A 157 15.27 -8.79 11.06
CA CYS A 157 13.89 -8.54 11.48
C CYS A 157 13.59 -7.04 11.51
N PRO A 158 12.32 -6.64 11.33
CA PRO A 158 11.90 -5.25 11.53
C PRO A 158 12.23 -4.75 12.94
N SER A 159 12.29 -3.43 13.08
CA SER A 159 12.49 -2.78 14.39
C SER A 159 11.40 -3.21 15.39
N GLY A 160 11.82 -3.60 16.60
CA GLY A 160 10.91 -4.13 17.63
C GLY A 160 10.61 -5.63 17.52
N CYS A 161 11.35 -6.35 16.68
CA CYS A 161 11.16 -7.80 16.47
C CYS A 161 12.48 -8.56 16.60
N LEU A 162 12.37 -9.83 17.01
CA LEU A 162 13.49 -10.77 17.16
C LEU A 162 13.18 -12.06 16.41
N ARG A 163 14.21 -12.72 15.89
CA ARG A 163 14.04 -14.01 15.21
C ARG A 163 13.94 -15.16 16.21
N ARG A 164 12.91 -15.99 16.07
CA ARG A 164 12.73 -17.24 16.81
C ARG A 164 12.18 -18.30 15.85
N ASN A 165 12.84 -19.46 15.76
CA ASN A 165 12.47 -20.55 14.85
C ASN A 165 12.24 -20.04 13.41
N ASP A 166 13.22 -19.31 12.87
CA ASP A 166 13.20 -18.73 11.52
C ASP A 166 12.11 -17.69 11.22
N ILE A 167 11.31 -17.29 12.20
CA ILE A 167 10.24 -16.29 12.06
C ILE A 167 10.55 -15.07 12.93
N CYS A 168 10.25 -13.87 12.45
CA CYS A 168 10.31 -12.65 13.26
C CYS A 168 9.06 -12.53 14.15
N VAL A 169 9.27 -12.38 15.46
CA VAL A 169 8.22 -12.20 16.48
C VAL A 169 8.49 -10.95 17.32
N PRO A 170 7.49 -10.34 17.99
CA PRO A 170 7.72 -9.14 18.80
C PRO A 170 8.72 -9.40 19.92
N SER A 171 9.59 -8.42 20.18
CA SER A 171 10.63 -8.56 21.21
C SER A 171 10.08 -8.67 22.64
N THR A 172 8.85 -8.20 22.89
CA THR A 172 8.17 -8.23 24.20
C THR A 172 7.31 -9.48 24.42
N SER A 173 7.29 -10.43 23.49
CA SER A 173 6.57 -11.70 23.65
C SER A 173 7.41 -12.69 24.48
N THR A 174 7.36 -12.55 25.80
CA THR A 174 7.77 -13.56 26.79
C THR A 174 6.61 -13.86 27.72
#